data_AF-A0A943GHQ6-F1
#
_entry.id   AF-A0A943GHQ6-F1
#
_cell.length_a   1.000
_cell.length_b   1.000
_cell.length_c   1.000
_cell.angle_alpha   90.00
_cell.angle_beta   90.00
_cell.angle_gamma   90.00
#
_symmetry.space_group_name_H-M   'P 1'
#
loop_
_entity.id
_entity.type
_entity.pdbx_description
1 polymer ?
#
loop_
_entity_poly.entity_id
_entity_poly.type
_entity_poly.pdbx_seq_one_letter_code
_entity_poly.pdbx_strand_id
1 'polypeptide(L)'
;MDFKVEMETLENAITTYDNEISLLESNLDTLNSSLSALKGDAWTGKSKEQFMSLRYGDWEKGLKEHISRFKFLNSMLKEAKSNMEDLIKEGEQL
;
A
#
# COMPACT_ATOMS: atom_id res chain seq x y z
N MET A 1 18.75 26.85 14.45
CA MET A 1 18.74 25.47 13.91
C MET A 1 17.40 25.34 13.22
N ASP A 2 17.37 25.34 11.89
CA ASP A 2 16.15 25.26 11.08
C ASP A 2 15.55 23.85 11.18
N PHE A 3 14.93 23.52 12.31
CA PHE A 3 14.24 22.24 12.54
C PHE A 3 12.95 22.11 11.71
N LYS A 4 12.58 23.17 10.99
CA LYS A 4 11.30 23.30 10.29
C LYS A 4 11.23 22.56 8.95
N VAL A 5 12.37 22.11 8.41
CA VAL A 5 12.48 21.65 7.01
C VAL A 5 12.40 20.13 6.80
N GLU A 6 12.35 19.28 7.82
CA GLU A 6 12.15 17.83 7.59
C GLU A 6 10.72 17.32 7.86
N MET A 7 9.87 18.13 8.51
CA MET A 7 8.47 17.76 8.81
C MET A 7 7.58 17.75 7.57
N GLU A 8 7.71 18.74 6.69
CA GLU A 8 6.93 18.81 5.45
C GLU A 8 7.28 17.66 4.51
N THR A 9 8.57 17.34 4.38
CA THR A 9 9.04 16.21 3.58
C THR A 9 8.49 14.88 4.11
N LEU A 10 8.51 14.70 5.43
CA LEU A 10 7.97 13.50 6.07
C LEU A 10 6.44 13.39 5.90
N GLU A 11 5.71 14.50 6.06
CA GLU A 11 4.27 14.56 5.84
C GLU A 11 3.89 14.24 4.39
N ASN A 12 4.62 14.80 3.44
CA ASN A 12 4.44 14.52 2.02
C ASN A 12 4.70 13.05 1.72
N ALA A 13 5.76 12.46 2.29
CA ALA A 13 6.04 11.04 2.13
C ALA A 13 4.92 10.16 2.70
N ILE A 14 4.43 10.45 3.91
CA ILE A 14 3.31 9.73 4.53
C ILE A 14 2.06 9.80 3.63
N THR A 15 1.75 11.00 3.13
CA THR A 15 0.60 11.24 2.25
C THR A 15 0.73 10.45 0.95
N THR A 16 1.91 10.44 0.33
CA THR A 16 2.16 9.62 -0.85
C THR A 16 1.97 8.13 -0.55
N TYR A 17 2.52 7.62 0.55
CA TYR A 17 2.34 6.22 0.93
C TYR A 17 0.86 5.86 1.15
N ASP A 18 0.10 6.69 1.88
CA ASP A 18 -1.33 6.44 2.12
C ASP A 18 -2.14 6.40 0.80
N ASN A 19 -1.85 7.34 -0.11
CA ASN A 19 -2.51 7.39 -1.42
C ASN A 19 -2.17 6.17 -2.29
N GLU A 20 -0.90 5.81 -2.39
CA GLU A 20 -0.45 4.69 -3.22
C GLU A 20 -0.89 3.34 -2.65
N ILE A 21 -0.90 3.17 -1.31
CA ILE A 21 -1.47 1.98 -0.67
C ILE A 21 -2.95 1.84 -1.03
N SER A 22 -3.72 2.92 -0.92
CA SER A 22 -5.16 2.91 -1.25
C SER A 22 -5.40 2.57 -2.72
N LEU A 23 -4.56 3.10 -3.62
CA LEU A 23 -4.61 2.81 -5.04
C LEU A 23 -4.29 1.34 -5.33
N LEU A 24 -3.26 0.78 -4.68
CA LEU A 24 -2.90 -0.64 -4.81
C LEU A 24 -4.02 -1.57 -4.34
N GLU A 25 -4.69 -1.24 -3.23
CA GLU A 25 -5.84 -2.00 -2.73
C GLU A 25 -7.02 -1.97 -3.71
N SER A 26 -7.37 -0.79 -4.22
CA SER A 26 -8.44 -0.64 -5.22
C SER A 26 -8.14 -1.40 -6.52
N ASN A 27 -6.90 -1.34 -6.99
CA ASN A 27 -6.46 -2.08 -8.16
C ASN A 27 -6.52 -3.60 -7.95
N LEU A 28 -6.15 -4.07 -6.75
CA LEU A 28 -6.25 -5.48 -6.37
C LEU A 28 -7.72 -5.95 -6.42
N ASP A 29 -8.65 -5.17 -5.86
CA ASP A 29 -10.08 -5.49 -5.88
C ASP A 29 -10.65 -5.51 -7.31
N THR A 30 -10.22 -4.59 -8.16
CA THR A 30 -10.61 -4.52 -9.57
C THR A 30 -10.13 -5.76 -10.34
N LEU A 31 -8.88 -6.18 -10.11
CA LEU A 31 -8.32 -7.37 -10.73
C LEU A 31 -9.02 -8.65 -10.24
N ASN A 32 -9.30 -8.75 -8.94
CA ASN A 32 -10.03 -9.86 -8.34
C ASN A 32 -11.46 -9.99 -8.88
N SER A 33 -12.16 -8.86 -9.05
CA SER A 33 -13.51 -8.81 -9.61
C SER A 33 -13.50 -9.26 -11.07
N SER A 34 -12.54 -8.78 -11.86
CA SER A 34 -12.36 -9.16 -13.27
C SER A 34 -12.06 -10.65 -13.41
N LEU A 35 -11.19 -11.20 -12.57
CA LEU A 35 -10.88 -12.64 -12.55
C LEU A 35 -12.07 -13.48 -12.14
N SER A 36 -12.87 -13.02 -11.17
CA SER A 36 -14.09 -13.71 -10.75
C SER A 36 -15.13 -13.78 -11.87
N ALA A 37 -15.29 -12.69 -12.64
CA ALA A 37 -16.13 -12.69 -13.83
C ALA A 37 -15.65 -13.69 -14.90
N LEU A 38 -14.34 -13.78 -15.13
CA LEU A 38 -13.73 -14.75 -16.06
C LEU A 38 -13.81 -16.21 -15.58
N LYS A 39 -13.87 -16.44 -14.27
CA LYS A 39 -14.06 -17.79 -13.69
C LYS A 39 -15.46 -18.34 -13.93
N GLY A 40 -16.46 -17.49 -14.15
CA GLY A 40 -17.82 -17.90 -14.47
C GLY A 40 -17.95 -18.71 -15.77
N ASP A 41 -19.18 -19.05 -16.12
CA ASP A 41 -19.48 -19.95 -17.25
C ASP A 41 -19.24 -19.30 -18.63
N ALA A 42 -18.93 -18.00 -18.67
CA ALA A 42 -18.69 -17.25 -19.89
C ALA A 42 -17.41 -17.69 -20.65
N TRP A 43 -16.49 -18.39 -19.98
CA TRP A 43 -15.26 -18.89 -20.59
C TRP A 43 -15.06 -20.37 -20.23
N THR A 44 -14.68 -21.20 -21.20
CA THR A 44 -14.46 -22.64 -21.04
C THR A 44 -13.25 -23.12 -21.86
N GLY A 45 -12.73 -24.31 -21.52
CA GLY A 45 -11.67 -25.00 -22.26
C GLY A 45 -10.24 -24.79 -21.75
N LYS A 46 -9.28 -25.40 -22.45
CA LYS A 46 -7.85 -25.47 -22.06
C LYS A 46 -7.18 -24.11 -21.88
N SER A 47 -7.63 -23.08 -22.61
CA SER A 47 -7.10 -21.72 -22.47
C SER A 47 -7.51 -21.08 -21.14
N LYS A 48 -8.73 -21.34 -20.66
CA LYS A 48 -9.17 -20.94 -19.31
C LYS A 48 -8.35 -21.63 -18.24
N GLU A 49 -8.17 -22.94 -18.36
CA GLU A 49 -7.37 -23.73 -17.42
C GLU A 49 -5.93 -23.20 -17.34
N GLN A 50 -5.30 -22.91 -18.49
CA GLN A 50 -3.95 -22.37 -18.55
C GLN A 50 -3.86 -20.96 -17.95
N PHE A 51 -4.82 -20.09 -18.23
CA PHE A 51 -4.84 -18.75 -17.66
C PHE A 51 -5.10 -18.75 -16.16
N MET A 52 -5.99 -19.62 -15.68
CA MET A 52 -6.29 -19.78 -14.26
C MET A 52 -5.20 -20.58 -13.53
N SER A 53 -4.37 -21.34 -14.25
CA SER A 53 -3.24 -22.05 -13.67
C SER A 53 -2.16 -21.07 -13.22
N LEU A 54 -1.60 -21.34 -12.03
CA LEU A 54 -0.46 -20.79 -11.26
C LEU A 54 0.29 -19.52 -11.71
N ARG A 55 0.41 -19.21 -13.01
CA ARG A 55 0.96 -17.93 -13.51
C ARG A 55 0.22 -16.69 -12.97
N TYR A 56 -1.04 -16.86 -12.57
CA TYR A 56 -1.88 -15.89 -11.86
C TYR A 56 -2.52 -16.48 -10.59
N GLY A 57 -1.90 -17.48 -9.94
CA GLY A 57 -2.43 -18.04 -8.68
C GLY A 57 -2.00 -17.23 -7.47
N ASP A 58 -0.72 -16.87 -7.43
CA ASP A 58 -0.10 -16.22 -6.25
C ASP A 58 0.01 -14.70 -6.35
N TRP A 59 -0.45 -14.08 -7.46
CA TRP A 59 -0.39 -12.63 -7.64
C TRP A 59 -1.14 -11.87 -6.55
N GLU A 60 -2.32 -12.35 -6.13
CA GLU A 60 -3.12 -11.75 -5.06
C GLU A 60 -2.33 -11.79 -3.73
N LYS A 61 -1.74 -12.95 -3.42
CA LYS A 61 -0.91 -13.13 -2.23
C LYS A 61 0.30 -12.20 -2.26
N GLY A 62 1.04 -12.18 -3.37
CA GLY A 62 2.23 -11.32 -3.53
C GLY A 62 1.90 -9.84 -3.41
N LEU A 63 0.81 -9.37 -4.04
CA LEU A 63 0.37 -7.99 -3.92
C LEU A 63 -0.06 -7.65 -2.49
N LYS A 64 -0.80 -8.54 -1.81
CA LYS A 64 -1.16 -8.37 -0.39
C LYS A 64 0.09 -8.27 0.49
N GLU A 65 1.09 -9.11 0.27
CA GLU A 65 2.36 -9.05 0.99
C GLU A 65 3.09 -7.72 0.76
N HIS A 66 3.13 -7.21 -0.47
CA HIS A 66 3.70 -5.89 -0.76
C HIS A 66 2.92 -4.75 -0.10
N ILE A 67 1.59 -4.76 -0.18
CA ILE A 67 0.72 -3.78 0.50
C ILE A 67 0.97 -3.80 2.01
N SER A 68 1.03 -4.97 2.63
CA SER A 68 1.35 -5.10 4.06
C SER A 68 2.70 -4.51 4.43
N ARG A 69 3.73 -4.73 3.59
CA ARG A 69 5.06 -4.12 3.79
C ARG A 69 5.00 -2.61 3.68
N PHE A 70 4.29 -2.05 2.70
CA PHE A 70 4.13 -0.60 2.58
C PHE A 70 3.37 0.02 3.75
N LYS A 71 2.31 -0.64 4.24
CA LYS A 71 1.61 -0.22 5.46
C LYS A 71 2.54 -0.17 6.67
N PHE A 72 3.38 -1.19 6.84
CA PHE A 72 4.38 -1.23 7.92
C PHE A 72 5.40 -0.09 7.79
N LEU A 73 5.93 0.14 6.59
CA LEU A 73 6.86 1.26 6.37
C LEU A 73 6.19 2.61 6.66
N ASN A 74 4.94 2.79 6.21
CA ASN A 74 4.21 4.03 6.46
C ASN A 74 3.90 4.24 7.96
N SER A 75 3.65 3.16 8.73
CA SER A 75 3.49 3.30 10.18
C SER A 75 4.77 3.75 10.86
N MET A 76 5.94 3.30 10.40
CA MET A 76 7.22 3.80 10.94
C MET A 76 7.44 5.28 10.61
N LEU A 77 7.03 5.74 9.42
CA LEU A 77 7.08 7.17 9.08
C LEU A 77 6.17 8.01 9.99
N LYS A 78 4.95 7.53 10.24
CA LYS A 78 3.99 8.18 11.16
C LYS A 78 4.54 8.23 12.60
N GLU A 79 5.18 7.17 13.07
CA GLU A 79 5.85 7.14 14.37
C GLU A 79 7.01 8.14 14.43
N ALA A 80 7.88 8.15 13.43
CA ALA A 80 8.98 9.10 13.33
C ALA A 80 8.46 10.56 13.37
N LYS A 81 7.36 10.84 12.66
CA LYS A 81 6.71 12.15 12.66
C LYS A 81 6.22 12.53 14.05
N SER A 82 5.50 11.64 14.73
CA SER A 82 4.99 11.88 16.09
C SER A 82 6.13 12.20 17.05
N ASN A 83 7.23 11.43 17.00
CA ASN A 83 8.39 11.65 17.87
C ASN A 83 9.04 13.02 17.61
N MET A 84 9.12 13.45 16.35
CA MET A 84 9.63 14.78 16.02
C MET A 84 8.71 15.90 16.52
N GLU A 85 7.40 15.75 16.39
CA GLU A 85 6.43 16.73 16.91
C GLU A 85 6.53 16.90 18.43
N ASP A 86 6.75 15.81 19.15
CA ASP A 86 6.89 15.84 20.61
C ASP A 86 8.19 16.53 21.04
N LEU A 87 9.31 16.24 20.37
CA LEU A 87 10.58 16.94 20.60
C LEU A 87 10.49 18.45 20.35
N ILE A 88 9.75 18.86 19.31
CA ILE A 88 9.52 20.29 19.03
C ILE A 88 8.74 20.93 20.18
N LYS A 89 7.66 20.30 20.65
CA LYS A 89 6.85 20.84 21.77
C LYS A 89 7.66 20.94 23.06
N GLU A 90 8.50 19.95 23.37
CA GLU A 90 9.37 19.97 24.55
C GLU A 90 10.39 21.11 24.47
N GLY A 91 11.00 21.31 23.30
CA GLY A 91 11.94 22.40 23.06
C GLY A 91 11.32 23.80 23.18
N GLU A 92 10.05 23.97 22.81
CA GLU A 92 9.31 25.24 22.95
C GLU A 92 8.94 25.59 24.39
N GLN A 93 9.02 24.64 25.32
CA GLN A 93 8.68 24.81 26.75
C GLN A 93 9.89 25.16 27.64
N LEU A 94 11.11 25.16 27.10
CA LEU A 94 12.37 25.46 27.79
C LEU A 94 12.81 26.91 27.56
#